data_AF-A0A7S1Q1K5-F1
#
_entry.id   AF-A0A7S1Q1K5-F1
#
_cell.length_a   1.000
_cell.length_b   1.000
_cell.length_c   1.000
_cell.angle_alpha   90.00
_cell.angle_beta   90.00
_cell.angle_gamma   90.00
#
_symmetry.space_group_name_H-M   'P 1'
#
loop_
_entity.id
_entity.type
_entity.pdbx_description
1 polymer ?
#
loop_
_entity_poly.entity_id
_entity_poly.type
_entity_poly.pdbx_seq_one_letter_code
_entity_poly.pdbx_strand_id
1 'polypeptide(L)'
;MASIDWRGEKFRSLLTHDDLSVIGEVQAMFHACQYLGVLLYYLGAAERPRKFPASISYTLSKGLPKYTFMSIWLAAWMRMLRLMLGTGHVYATVFTGQMVATGVLTMFVYNEPEQGRFSDLVHFFGTGAYMVDHVVLLWLLNTRRAYCWSFFGSFGLMSLALYWKKRICRRCALGPESETPREKWQEQLAAMAPGLRRQLWLAELTFMVFENSLFTTFVSGMGSGLPELKA
;
A
#
# COMPACT_ATOMS: atom_id res chain seq x y z
N MET A 1 14.99 21.67 -27.37
CA MET A 1 14.09 20.81 -26.56
C MET A 1 14.92 20.23 -25.42
N ALA A 2 14.56 20.48 -24.16
CA ALA A 2 15.25 19.86 -23.03
C ALA A 2 15.02 18.35 -23.07
N SER A 3 16.07 17.54 -22.92
CA SER A 3 15.92 16.10 -22.75
C SER A 3 15.11 15.84 -21.48
N ILE A 4 14.05 15.03 -21.60
CA ILE A 4 13.31 14.56 -20.43
C ILE A 4 14.25 13.63 -19.67
N ASP A 5 14.58 13.98 -18.43
CA ASP A 5 15.33 13.12 -17.52
C ASP A 5 14.42 12.01 -16.98
N TRP A 6 14.25 10.98 -17.80
CA TRP A 6 13.41 9.83 -17.49
C TRP A 6 13.90 9.02 -16.28
N ARG A 7 15.17 9.19 -15.89
CA ARG A 7 15.78 8.40 -14.83
C ARG A 7 15.91 9.14 -13.52
N GLY A 8 15.43 10.39 -13.41
CA GLY A 8 15.53 11.20 -12.20
C GLY A 8 16.96 11.57 -11.81
N GLU A 9 17.92 11.53 -12.73
CA GLU A 9 19.32 11.90 -12.49
C GLU A 9 19.45 13.36 -12.04
N LYS A 10 18.76 14.27 -12.72
CA LYS A 10 18.67 15.69 -12.39
C LYS A 10 18.00 15.91 -11.05
N PHE A 11 16.93 15.18 -10.74
CA PHE A 11 16.30 15.27 -9.42
C PHE A 11 17.29 14.86 -8.33
N ARG A 12 17.96 13.71 -8.48
CA ARG A 12 18.93 13.22 -7.50
C ARG A 12 20.16 14.12 -7.36
N SER A 13 20.61 14.78 -8.43
CA SER A 13 21.74 15.71 -8.35
C SER A 13 21.42 16.98 -7.57
N LEU A 14 20.14 17.27 -7.32
CA LEU A 14 19.69 18.41 -6.52
C LEU A 14 19.57 18.08 -5.03
N LEU A 15 19.69 16.80 -4.65
CA LEU A 15 19.57 16.37 -3.27
C LEU A 15 20.85 16.68 -2.49
N THR A 16 20.68 17.30 -1.34
CA THR A 16 21.74 17.56 -0.36
C THR A 16 21.87 16.41 0.64
N HIS A 17 22.90 16.44 1.48
CA HIS A 17 23.06 15.48 2.58
C HIS A 17 21.88 15.52 3.58
N ASP A 18 21.37 16.70 3.89
CA ASP A 18 20.23 16.87 4.79
C ASP A 18 18.95 16.25 4.19
N ASP A 19 18.77 16.37 2.87
CA ASP A 19 17.65 15.76 2.15
C ASP A 19 17.67 14.23 2.25
N LEU A 20 18.87 13.62 2.19
CA LEU A 20 19.03 12.17 2.35
C LEU A 20 18.63 11.71 3.76
N SER A 21 18.96 12.50 4.80
CA SER A 21 18.50 12.22 6.17
C SER A 21 16.97 12.27 6.26
N VAL A 22 16.36 13.29 5.66
CA VAL A 22 14.89 13.43 5.63
C VAL A 22 14.24 12.26 4.90
N ILE A 23 14.81 11.76 3.80
CA ILE A 23 14.31 10.57 3.09
C ILE A 23 14.37 9.34 4.00
N GLY A 24 15.46 9.16 4.76
CA GLY A 24 15.59 8.07 5.73
C GLY A 24 14.56 8.16 6.88
N GLU A 25 14.31 9.35 7.41
CA GLU A 25 13.27 9.57 8.41
C GLU A 25 11.88 9.26 7.87
N VAL A 26 11.58 9.72 6.65
CA VAL A 26 10.30 9.45 5.97
C VAL A 26 10.11 7.95 5.72
N GLN A 27 11.17 7.25 5.32
CA GLN A 27 11.18 5.79 5.18
C GLN A 27 10.83 5.10 6.52
N ALA A 28 11.45 5.52 7.62
CA ALA A 28 11.15 4.98 8.95
C ALA A 28 9.70 5.24 9.36
N MET A 29 9.16 6.43 9.05
CA MET A 29 7.76 6.77 9.31
C MET A 29 6.79 5.87 8.50
N PHE A 30 7.10 5.59 7.23
CA PHE A 30 6.28 4.69 6.42
C PHE A 30 6.31 3.25 6.93
N HIS A 31 7.46 2.75 7.38
CA HIS A 31 7.52 1.45 8.05
C HIS A 31 6.69 1.45 9.33
N ALA A 32 6.83 2.48 10.15
CA ALA A 32 6.06 2.62 11.38
C ALA A 32 4.55 2.63 11.10
N CYS A 33 4.07 3.40 10.11
CA CYS A 33 2.64 3.47 9.83
C CYS A 33 2.08 2.11 9.40
N GLN A 34 2.80 1.37 8.54
CA GLN A 34 2.38 0.05 8.07
C GLN A 34 2.29 -0.97 9.22
N TYR A 35 3.33 -1.08 10.04
CA TYR A 35 3.37 -2.11 11.09
C TYR A 35 2.54 -1.75 12.32
N LEU A 36 2.46 -0.47 12.69
CA LEU A 36 1.64 -0.05 13.84
C LEU A 36 0.14 -0.24 13.56
N GLY A 37 -0.34 0.06 12.35
CA GLY A 37 -1.74 -0.19 11.99
C GLY A 37 -2.10 -1.67 12.13
N VAL A 38 -1.29 -2.54 11.54
CA VAL A 38 -1.45 -4.01 11.63
C VAL A 38 -1.39 -4.50 13.08
N LEU A 39 -0.43 -4.02 13.86
CA LEU A 39 -0.29 -4.37 15.27
C LEU A 39 -1.53 -3.98 16.08
N LEU A 40 -1.98 -2.73 15.96
CA LEU A 40 -3.15 -2.22 16.66
C LEU A 40 -4.43 -3.01 16.29
N TYR A 41 -4.57 -3.40 15.02
CA TYR A 41 -5.67 -4.24 14.58
C TYR A 41 -5.65 -5.60 15.29
N TYR A 42 -4.51 -6.29 15.31
CA TYR A 42 -4.40 -7.60 15.96
C TYR A 42 -4.43 -7.53 17.49
N LEU A 43 -4.09 -6.39 18.11
CA LEU A 43 -4.35 -6.13 19.53
C LEU A 43 -5.85 -5.92 19.85
N GLY A 44 -6.70 -5.82 18.81
CA GLY A 44 -8.15 -5.74 18.96
C GLY A 44 -8.66 -4.32 19.20
N ALA A 45 -7.96 -3.31 18.69
CA ALA A 45 -8.35 -1.91 18.77
C ALA A 45 -9.34 -1.46 17.67
N ALA A 46 -9.70 -2.35 16.74
CA ALA A 46 -10.63 -2.07 15.64
C ALA A 46 -11.93 -2.88 15.72
N GLU A 47 -11.82 -4.21 15.81
CA GLU A 47 -12.98 -5.11 15.81
C GLU A 47 -12.75 -6.37 16.65
N ARG A 48 -13.85 -7.00 17.08
CA ARG A 48 -13.87 -8.30 17.74
C ARG A 48 -15.09 -9.11 17.26
N PRO A 49 -14.94 -10.42 16.92
CA PRO A 49 -13.67 -11.14 16.76
C PRO A 49 -12.81 -10.53 15.63
N ARG A 50 -11.52 -10.85 15.55
CA ARG A 50 -10.63 -10.32 14.50
C ARG A 50 -10.66 -11.22 13.27
N LYS A 51 -10.77 -10.67 12.06
CA LYS A 51 -10.50 -11.44 10.83
C LYS A 51 -9.03 -11.81 10.74
N PHE A 52 -8.74 -13.07 10.39
CA PHE A 52 -7.43 -13.53 9.93
C PHE A 52 -7.62 -14.58 8.82
N PRO A 53 -6.92 -14.47 7.68
CA PRO A 53 -5.97 -13.42 7.29
C PRO A 53 -6.67 -12.10 6.95
N ALA A 54 -6.03 -10.96 7.19
CA ALA A 54 -6.58 -9.63 6.91
C ALA A 54 -5.60 -8.79 6.09
N SER A 55 -6.06 -8.24 4.97
CA SER A 55 -5.26 -7.34 4.13
C SER A 55 -5.00 -6.01 4.82
N ILE A 56 -4.00 -5.27 4.35
CA ILE A 56 -3.73 -3.90 4.77
C ILE A 56 -4.99 -3.06 4.60
N SER A 57 -5.61 -3.05 3.41
CA SER A 57 -6.86 -2.28 3.19
C SER A 57 -7.95 -2.64 4.21
N TYR A 58 -8.08 -3.92 4.59
CA TYR A 58 -9.04 -4.35 5.61
C TYR A 58 -8.67 -3.84 7.01
N THR A 59 -7.41 -4.01 7.42
CA THR A 59 -6.97 -3.54 8.75
C THR A 59 -7.05 -2.03 8.89
N LEU A 60 -6.86 -1.29 7.79
CA LEU A 60 -6.83 0.17 7.75
C LEU A 60 -8.17 0.81 7.40
N SER A 61 -9.25 0.05 7.27
CA SER A 61 -10.59 0.61 7.04
C SER A 61 -11.35 0.90 8.33
N LYS A 62 -10.82 0.50 9.50
CA LYS A 62 -11.57 0.49 10.77
C LYS A 62 -10.81 1.07 11.95
N GLY A 63 -11.53 1.85 12.76
CA GLY A 63 -11.14 2.20 14.14
C GLY A 63 -9.78 2.86 14.29
N LEU A 64 -9.12 2.61 15.43
CA LEU A 64 -7.82 3.19 15.76
C LEU A 64 -6.71 2.88 14.73
N PRO A 65 -6.56 1.65 14.21
CA PRO A 65 -5.58 1.33 13.17
C PRO A 65 -5.62 2.26 11.96
N LYS A 66 -6.83 2.55 11.45
CA LYS A 66 -7.07 3.47 10.33
C LYS A 66 -6.47 4.84 10.63
N TYR A 67 -6.88 5.47 11.74
CA TYR A 67 -6.44 6.81 12.07
C TYR A 67 -4.94 6.89 12.39
N THR A 68 -4.38 5.91 13.10
CA THR A 68 -2.94 5.86 13.35
C THR A 68 -2.15 5.77 12.06
N PHE A 69 -2.54 4.88 11.14
CA PHE A 69 -1.90 4.78 9.84
C PHE A 69 -2.00 6.11 9.09
N MET A 70 -3.20 6.69 8.98
CA MET A 70 -3.46 7.92 8.23
C MET A 70 -2.62 9.09 8.75
N SER A 71 -2.53 9.27 10.07
CA SER A 71 -1.76 10.37 10.66
C SER A 71 -0.26 10.25 10.35
N ILE A 72 0.32 9.05 10.54
CA ILE A 72 1.75 8.85 10.30
C ILE A 72 2.07 8.89 8.80
N TRP A 73 1.23 8.26 7.97
CA TRP A 73 1.36 8.27 6.51
C TRP A 73 1.28 9.69 5.94
N LEU A 74 0.31 10.49 6.39
CA LEU A 74 0.17 11.88 5.94
C LEU A 74 1.35 12.72 6.40
N ALA A 75 1.80 12.57 7.65
CA ALA A 75 2.97 13.26 8.15
C ALA A 75 4.24 12.93 7.32
N ALA A 76 4.44 11.65 6.97
CA ALA A 76 5.55 11.22 6.13
C ALA A 76 5.50 11.85 4.73
N TRP A 77 4.33 11.85 4.10
CA TRP A 77 4.15 12.48 2.78
C TRP A 77 4.27 14.01 2.81
N MET A 78 3.78 14.68 3.85
CA MET A 78 3.94 16.12 3.98
C MET A 78 5.42 16.51 4.16
N ARG A 79 6.21 15.69 4.87
CA ARG A 79 7.67 15.86 4.94
C ARG A 79 8.33 15.63 3.57
N MET A 80 7.94 14.58 2.85
CA MET A 80 8.42 14.34 1.49
C MET A 80 8.07 15.49 0.54
N LEU A 81 6.84 15.99 0.58
CA LEU A 81 6.38 17.11 -0.25
C LEU A 81 7.16 18.39 0.05
N ARG A 82 7.44 18.67 1.33
CA ARG A 82 8.26 19.81 1.73
C ARG A 82 9.69 19.71 1.20
N LEU A 83 10.29 18.51 1.25
CA LEU A 83 11.59 18.26 0.63
C LEU A 83 11.54 18.54 -0.87
N MET A 84 10.55 18.00 -1.57
CA MET A 84 10.41 18.16 -3.02
C MET A 84 10.24 19.62 -3.43
N LEU A 85 9.44 20.39 -2.67
CA LEU A 85 9.32 21.84 -2.83
C LEU A 85 10.67 22.55 -2.65
N GLY A 86 11.47 22.15 -1.66
CA GLY A 86 12.79 22.71 -1.39
C GLY A 86 13.81 22.48 -2.51
N THR A 87 13.72 21.34 -3.21
CA THR A 87 14.62 21.05 -4.35
C THR A 87 14.37 21.93 -5.58
N GLY A 88 13.21 22.58 -5.68
CA GLY A 88 12.78 23.32 -6.87
C GLY A 88 12.45 22.45 -8.09
N HIS A 89 12.49 21.11 -7.98
CA HIS A 89 12.23 20.21 -9.09
C HIS A 89 10.71 20.02 -9.33
N VAL A 90 10.12 20.90 -10.17
CA VAL A 90 8.67 21.00 -10.43
C VAL A 90 7.99 19.64 -10.65
N TYR A 91 8.56 18.77 -11.49
CA TYR A 91 7.95 17.46 -11.78
C TYR A 91 7.89 16.55 -10.55
N ALA A 92 8.91 16.58 -9.70
CA ALA A 92 8.96 15.75 -8.49
C ALA A 92 7.97 16.26 -7.44
N THR A 93 7.82 17.59 -7.35
CA THR A 93 6.81 18.25 -6.51
C THR A 93 5.40 17.92 -6.95
N VAL A 94 5.09 18.08 -8.25
CA VAL A 94 3.74 17.77 -8.79
C VAL A 94 3.43 16.29 -8.58
N PHE A 95 4.38 15.40 -8.90
CA PHE A 95 4.23 13.97 -8.67
C PHE A 95 3.97 13.64 -7.20
N THR A 96 4.75 14.23 -6.29
CA THR A 96 4.56 14.00 -4.84
C THR A 96 3.23 14.55 -4.34
N GLY A 97 2.81 15.73 -4.80
CA GLY A 97 1.51 16.29 -4.48
C GLY A 97 0.36 15.42 -4.98
N GLN A 98 0.49 14.88 -6.20
CA GLN A 98 -0.46 13.93 -6.76
C GLN A 98 -0.50 12.61 -5.96
N MET A 99 0.65 12.11 -5.51
CA MET A 99 0.74 10.95 -4.62
C MET A 99 0.00 11.16 -3.29
N VAL A 100 0.18 12.34 -2.67
CA VAL A 100 -0.57 12.72 -1.46
C VAL A 100 -2.07 12.73 -1.76
N ALA A 101 -2.49 13.39 -2.85
CA ALA A 101 -3.90 13.48 -3.21
C ALA A 101 -4.53 12.11 -3.50
N THR A 102 -3.87 11.25 -4.28
CA THR A 102 -4.33 9.88 -4.57
C THR A 102 -4.44 9.06 -3.28
N GLY A 103 -3.42 9.12 -2.41
CA GLY A 103 -3.45 8.40 -1.14
C GLY A 103 -4.55 8.91 -0.20
N VAL A 104 -4.78 10.23 -0.15
CA VAL A 104 -5.89 10.80 0.61
C VAL A 104 -7.22 10.32 0.07
N LEU A 105 -7.47 10.40 -1.23
CA LEU A 105 -8.73 9.94 -1.82
C LEU A 105 -8.95 8.44 -1.56
N THR A 106 -7.95 7.62 -1.84
CA THR A 106 -8.05 6.15 -1.73
C THR A 106 -8.21 5.66 -0.30
N MET A 107 -7.51 6.27 0.67
CA MET A 107 -7.48 5.80 2.07
C MET A 107 -8.44 6.55 2.99
N PHE A 108 -8.78 7.81 2.70
CA PHE A 108 -9.59 8.64 3.58
C PHE A 108 -11.04 8.62 3.14
N VAL A 109 -11.28 8.77 1.83
CA VAL A 109 -12.63 8.91 1.27
C VAL A 109 -13.20 7.55 0.87
N TYR A 110 -12.40 6.71 0.21
CA TYR A 110 -12.87 5.45 -0.38
C TYR A 110 -12.24 4.22 0.29
N ASN A 111 -11.93 4.29 1.59
CA ASN A 111 -11.59 3.10 2.39
C ASN A 111 -12.41 3.08 3.68
N GLU A 112 -13.67 2.71 3.54
CA GLU A 112 -14.65 2.66 4.62
C GLU A 112 -15.06 1.21 4.92
N PRO A 113 -15.56 0.92 6.13
CA PRO A 113 -16.26 -0.34 6.38
C PRO A 113 -17.50 -0.43 5.48
N GLU A 114 -17.83 -1.62 4.97
CA GLU A 114 -19.10 -1.89 4.28
C GLU A 114 -19.32 -1.04 3.00
N GLN A 115 -18.31 -1.01 2.15
CA GLN A 115 -18.31 -0.21 0.93
C GLN A 115 -19.36 -0.67 -0.09
N GLY A 116 -20.08 0.28 -0.67
CA GLY A 116 -20.89 0.03 -1.85
C GLY A 116 -20.03 -0.14 -3.10
N ARG A 117 -20.60 -0.74 -4.16
CA ARG A 117 -19.93 -1.02 -5.45
C ARG A 117 -19.16 0.15 -6.06
N PHE A 118 -19.70 1.36 -5.94
CA PHE A 118 -19.03 2.54 -6.47
C PHE A 118 -17.75 2.86 -5.70
N SER A 119 -17.81 2.79 -4.37
CA SER A 119 -16.64 3.00 -3.50
C SER A 119 -15.59 1.92 -3.72
N ASP A 120 -15.99 0.65 -3.87
CA ASP A 120 -15.10 -0.46 -4.26
C ASP A 120 -14.40 -0.21 -5.60
N LEU A 121 -15.14 0.32 -6.59
CA LEU A 121 -14.60 0.61 -7.92
C LEU A 121 -13.58 1.76 -7.86
N VAL A 122 -13.90 2.85 -7.16
CA VAL A 122 -12.99 3.98 -6.98
C VAL A 122 -11.76 3.55 -6.18
N HIS A 123 -11.92 2.77 -5.12
CA HIS A 123 -10.82 2.22 -4.33
C HIS A 123 -9.91 1.33 -5.20
N PHE A 124 -10.49 0.47 -6.03
CA PHE A 124 -9.73 -0.40 -6.94
C PHE A 124 -8.90 0.41 -7.95
N PHE A 125 -9.51 1.35 -8.65
CA PHE A 125 -8.80 2.17 -9.64
C PHE A 125 -7.79 3.12 -8.98
N GLY A 126 -8.14 3.72 -7.85
CA GLY A 126 -7.25 4.60 -7.11
C GLY A 126 -6.04 3.85 -6.55
N THR A 127 -6.23 2.65 -6.01
CA THR A 127 -5.11 1.78 -5.59
C THR A 127 -4.26 1.38 -6.79
N GLY A 128 -4.87 1.08 -7.93
CA GLY A 128 -4.16 0.81 -9.19
C GLY A 128 -3.29 1.99 -9.64
N ALA A 129 -3.84 3.21 -9.65
CA ALA A 129 -3.08 4.43 -9.94
C ALA A 129 -1.94 4.63 -8.93
N TYR A 130 -2.22 4.42 -7.63
CA TYR A 130 -1.21 4.52 -6.58
C TYR A 130 -0.05 3.52 -6.81
N MET A 131 -0.33 2.30 -7.26
CA MET A 131 0.73 1.34 -7.63
C MET A 131 1.57 1.79 -8.82
N VAL A 132 0.98 2.45 -9.82
CA VAL A 132 1.74 3.05 -10.94
C VAL A 132 2.68 4.12 -10.41
N ASP A 133 2.21 4.95 -9.48
CA ASP A 133 3.03 5.99 -8.87
C ASP A 133 4.21 5.38 -8.09
N HIS A 134 4.02 4.23 -7.43
CA HIS A 134 5.14 3.52 -6.77
C HIS A 134 6.23 3.15 -7.79
N VAL A 135 5.84 2.68 -8.98
CA VAL A 135 6.80 2.38 -10.07
C VAL A 135 7.55 3.63 -10.51
N VAL A 136 6.84 4.75 -10.67
CA VAL A 136 7.46 6.04 -11.02
C VAL A 136 8.46 6.46 -9.94
N LEU A 137 8.11 6.34 -8.66
CA LEU A 137 9.01 6.70 -7.57
C LEU A 137 10.24 5.77 -7.51
N LEU A 138 10.06 4.47 -7.72
CA LEU A 138 11.16 3.51 -7.78
C LEU A 138 12.18 3.92 -8.86
N TRP A 139 11.71 4.40 -10.01
CA TRP A 139 12.56 4.92 -11.09
C TRP A 139 13.19 6.28 -10.75
N LEU A 140 12.40 7.22 -10.22
CA LEU A 140 12.87 8.55 -9.83
C LEU A 140 14.01 8.48 -8.80
N LEU A 141 13.95 7.50 -7.89
CA LEU A 141 14.98 7.26 -6.87
C LEU A 141 16.09 6.31 -7.33
N ASN A 142 16.05 5.80 -8.56
CA ASN A 142 16.98 4.78 -9.09
C ASN A 142 17.15 3.58 -8.14
N THR A 143 16.03 3.11 -7.59
CA THR A 143 15.99 2.07 -6.56
C THR A 143 16.75 0.81 -6.99
N ARG A 144 17.52 0.19 -6.07
CA ARG A 144 18.32 -1.00 -6.40
C ARG A 144 17.43 -2.13 -6.93
N ARG A 145 17.93 -2.84 -7.94
CA ARG A 145 17.19 -3.90 -8.67
C ARG A 145 16.56 -4.94 -7.74
N ALA A 146 17.21 -5.32 -6.65
CA ALA A 146 16.70 -6.32 -5.70
C ALA A 146 15.34 -5.90 -5.10
N TYR A 147 15.17 -4.62 -4.73
CA TYR A 147 13.90 -4.11 -4.23
C TYR A 147 12.84 -4.04 -5.33
N CYS A 148 13.22 -3.63 -6.55
CA CYS A 148 12.30 -3.62 -7.69
C CYS A 148 11.79 -5.04 -8.02
N TRP A 149 12.67 -6.03 -8.08
CA TRP A 149 12.28 -7.43 -8.31
C TRP A 149 11.36 -7.95 -7.21
N SER A 150 11.65 -7.63 -5.95
CA SER A 150 10.82 -8.03 -4.81
C SER A 150 9.45 -7.35 -4.83
N PHE A 151 9.39 -6.07 -5.22
CA PHE A 151 8.16 -5.32 -5.40
C PHE A 151 7.28 -5.94 -6.49
N PHE A 152 7.81 -6.13 -7.70
CA PHE A 152 7.05 -6.72 -8.83
C PHE A 152 6.68 -8.18 -8.59
N GLY A 153 7.58 -8.96 -7.97
CA GLY A 153 7.29 -10.34 -7.56
C GLY A 153 6.15 -10.41 -6.56
N SER A 154 6.16 -9.54 -5.54
CA SER A 154 5.08 -9.43 -4.56
C SER A 154 3.77 -8.99 -5.23
N PHE A 155 3.81 -8.01 -6.14
CA PHE A 155 2.64 -7.57 -6.89
C PHE A 155 2.02 -8.69 -7.73
N GLY A 156 2.86 -9.48 -8.42
CA GLY A 156 2.41 -10.63 -9.21
C GLY A 156 1.75 -11.71 -8.36
N LEU A 157 2.36 -12.08 -7.24
CA LEU A 157 1.83 -13.11 -6.33
C LEU A 157 0.56 -12.64 -5.60
N MET A 158 0.50 -11.36 -5.21
CA MET A 158 -0.70 -10.72 -4.68
C MET A 158 -1.85 -10.75 -5.70
N SER A 159 -1.57 -10.40 -6.97
CA SER A 159 -2.55 -10.41 -8.06
C SER A 159 -3.07 -11.82 -8.35
N LEU A 160 -2.18 -12.82 -8.34
CA LEU A 160 -2.54 -14.23 -8.49
C LEU A 160 -3.44 -14.70 -7.34
N ALA A 161 -3.11 -14.33 -6.10
CA ALA A 161 -3.93 -14.65 -4.93
C ALA A 161 -5.34 -14.03 -5.01
N LEU A 162 -5.46 -12.77 -5.44
CA LEU A 162 -6.76 -12.13 -5.68
C LEU A 162 -7.57 -12.84 -6.77
N TYR A 163 -6.91 -13.24 -7.86
CA TYR A 163 -7.55 -14.01 -8.92
C TYR A 163 -8.11 -15.34 -8.39
N TRP A 164 -7.31 -16.09 -7.64
CA TRP A 164 -7.74 -17.35 -7.02
C TRP A 164 -8.88 -17.16 -6.02
N LYS A 165 -8.79 -16.15 -5.13
CA LYS A 165 -9.87 -15.78 -4.21
C LYS A 165 -11.17 -15.52 -4.98
N LYS A 166 -11.14 -14.63 -5.99
CA LYS A 166 -12.31 -14.29 -6.81
C LYS A 166 -12.89 -15.53 -7.51
N ARG A 167 -12.03 -16.42 -8.03
CA ARG A 167 -12.46 -17.66 -8.68
C ARG A 167 -13.16 -18.61 -7.72
N ILE A 168 -12.63 -18.79 -6.51
CA ILE A 168 -13.25 -19.65 -5.48
C ILE A 168 -14.59 -19.06 -5.02
N CYS A 169 -14.63 -17.76 -4.73
CA CYS A 169 -15.87 -17.09 -4.32
C CYS A 169 -16.98 -17.25 -5.38
N ARG A 170 -16.66 -17.03 -6.66
CA ARG A 170 -17.62 -17.23 -7.76
C ARG A 170 -18.12 -18.66 -7.86
N ARG A 171 -17.23 -19.66 -7.72
CA ARG A 171 -17.59 -21.09 -7.76
C ARG A 171 -18.52 -21.50 -6.62
N CYS A 172 -18.42 -20.83 -5.48
CA CYS A 172 -19.21 -21.14 -4.29
C CYS A 172 -20.38 -20.16 -4.10
N ALA A 173 -20.69 -19.31 -5.10
CA ALA A 173 -21.71 -18.28 -5.04
C ALA A 173 -21.62 -17.37 -3.80
N LEU A 174 -20.39 -17.12 -3.31
CA LEU A 174 -20.16 -16.18 -2.22
C LEU A 174 -20.39 -14.75 -2.72
N GLY A 175 -21.01 -13.92 -1.88
CA GLY A 175 -21.14 -12.50 -2.15
C GLY A 175 -19.79 -11.77 -2.15
N PRO A 176 -19.75 -10.48 -2.50
CA PRO A 176 -18.58 -9.66 -2.22
C PRO A 176 -18.41 -9.54 -0.71
N GLU A 177 -17.19 -9.74 -0.22
CA GLU A 177 -16.91 -9.66 1.23
C GLU A 177 -17.17 -8.25 1.79
N SER A 178 -16.95 -7.20 0.99
CA SER A 178 -17.24 -5.80 1.32
C SER A 178 -18.73 -5.53 1.46
N GLU A 179 -19.58 -6.21 0.70
CA GLU A 179 -21.04 -6.01 0.66
C GLU A 179 -21.82 -6.99 1.57
N THR A 180 -21.18 -8.08 2.02
CA THR A 180 -21.87 -9.13 2.77
C THR A 180 -21.69 -8.89 4.27
N PRO A 181 -22.78 -8.75 5.06
CA PRO A 181 -22.68 -8.66 6.51
C PRO A 181 -21.84 -9.80 7.07
N ARG A 182 -20.99 -9.49 8.05
CA ARG A 182 -19.98 -10.42 8.55
C ARG A 182 -20.55 -11.75 9.00
N GLU A 183 -21.68 -11.74 9.71
CA GLU A 183 -22.35 -12.94 10.21
C GLU A 183 -22.76 -13.85 9.05
N LYS A 184 -23.43 -13.28 8.04
CA LYS A 184 -23.80 -13.98 6.81
C LYS A 184 -22.59 -14.51 6.05
N TRP A 185 -21.48 -13.75 6.03
CA TRP A 185 -20.22 -14.23 5.45
C TRP A 185 -19.69 -15.47 6.17
N GLN A 186 -19.70 -15.47 7.51
CA GLN A 186 -19.28 -16.64 8.30
C GLN A 186 -20.19 -17.85 8.09
N GLU A 187 -21.50 -17.65 7.98
CA GLU A 187 -22.46 -18.72 7.64
C GLU A 187 -22.16 -19.32 6.27
N GLN A 188 -21.93 -18.48 5.25
CA GLN A 188 -21.57 -18.93 3.92
C GLN A 188 -20.25 -19.72 3.92
N LEU A 189 -19.23 -19.25 4.66
CA LEU A 189 -17.96 -19.96 4.83
C LEU A 189 -18.13 -21.29 5.59
N ALA A 190 -19.04 -21.36 6.57
CA ALA A 190 -19.31 -22.58 7.33
C ALA A 190 -19.99 -23.65 6.46
N ALA A 191 -20.83 -23.23 5.51
CA ALA A 191 -21.49 -24.12 4.56
C ALA A 191 -20.57 -24.61 3.41
N MET A 192 -19.40 -23.98 3.22
CA MET A 192 -18.45 -24.40 2.18
C MET A 192 -17.79 -25.74 2.48
N ALA A 193 -17.53 -26.52 1.43
CA ALA A 193 -16.71 -27.72 1.52
C ALA A 193 -15.34 -27.42 2.16
N PRO A 194 -14.86 -28.23 3.14
CA PRO A 194 -13.65 -27.93 3.89
C PRO A 194 -12.40 -27.67 3.03
N GLY A 195 -12.25 -28.41 1.92
CA GLY A 195 -11.15 -28.23 0.97
C GLY A 195 -11.16 -26.86 0.28
N LEU A 196 -12.33 -26.38 -0.16
CA LEU A 196 -12.49 -25.07 -0.79
C LEU A 196 -12.29 -23.94 0.22
N ARG A 197 -12.77 -24.13 1.46
CA ARG A 197 -12.53 -23.17 2.55
C ARG A 197 -11.04 -23.02 2.86
N ARG A 198 -10.29 -24.13 2.90
CA ARG A 198 -8.82 -24.10 3.08
C ARG A 198 -8.11 -23.39 1.92
N GLN A 199 -8.54 -23.64 0.69
CA GLN A 199 -7.97 -22.95 -0.48
C GLN A 199 -8.25 -21.44 -0.45
N LEU A 200 -9.47 -21.04 -0.07
CA LEU A 200 -9.82 -19.63 0.10
C LEU A 200 -8.95 -18.98 1.18
N TRP A 201 -8.82 -19.62 2.33
CA TRP A 201 -7.98 -19.15 3.43
C TRP A 201 -6.51 -19.00 3.00
N LEU A 202 -5.96 -19.97 2.26
CA LEU A 202 -4.60 -19.89 1.72
C LEU A 202 -4.44 -18.76 0.71
N ALA A 203 -5.43 -18.51 -0.13
CA ALA A 203 -5.42 -17.39 -1.07
C ALA A 203 -5.45 -16.04 -0.32
N GLU A 204 -6.27 -15.92 0.74
CA GLU A 204 -6.29 -14.72 1.59
C GLU A 204 -4.98 -14.52 2.35
N LEU A 205 -4.37 -15.60 2.84
CA LEU A 205 -3.09 -15.53 3.53
C LEU A 205 -1.99 -15.07 2.58
N THR A 206 -1.95 -15.67 1.39
CA THR A 206 -1.02 -15.30 0.32
C THR A 206 -1.18 -13.83 -0.05
N PHE A 207 -2.43 -13.37 -0.20
CA PHE A 207 -2.74 -11.96 -0.46
C PHE A 207 -2.20 -11.05 0.64
N MET A 208 -2.52 -11.33 1.92
CA MET A 208 -2.04 -10.55 3.06
C MET A 208 -0.51 -10.47 3.12
N VAL A 209 0.19 -11.59 2.95
CA VAL A 209 1.66 -11.63 3.02
C VAL A 209 2.27 -10.82 1.89
N PHE A 210 1.85 -11.04 0.64
CA PHE A 210 2.47 -10.36 -0.50
C PHE A 210 2.05 -8.90 -0.65
N GLU A 211 0.87 -8.52 -0.18
CA GLU A 211 0.51 -7.10 -0.05
C GLU A 211 1.43 -6.40 0.96
N ASN A 212 1.68 -7.00 2.13
CA ASN A 212 2.63 -6.44 3.10
C ASN A 212 4.07 -6.39 2.58
N SER A 213 4.53 -7.46 1.92
CA SER A 213 5.85 -7.51 1.29
C SER A 213 6.01 -6.47 0.19
N LEU A 214 4.96 -6.21 -0.60
CA LEU A 214 4.97 -5.18 -1.64
C LEU A 214 5.28 -3.81 -1.05
N PHE A 215 4.54 -3.37 -0.03
CA PHE A 215 4.78 -2.07 0.59
C PHE A 215 6.10 -2.04 1.36
N THR A 216 6.45 -3.14 2.06
CA THR A 216 7.73 -3.22 2.78
C THR A 216 8.90 -3.07 1.84
N THR A 217 8.92 -3.80 0.73
CA THR A 217 10.02 -3.76 -0.25
C THR A 217 10.09 -2.42 -0.97
N PHE A 218 8.96 -1.78 -1.26
CA PHE A 218 8.92 -0.42 -1.77
C PHE A 218 9.54 0.57 -0.78
N VAL A 219 9.04 0.60 0.47
CA VAL A 219 9.50 1.53 1.49
C VAL A 219 10.98 1.30 1.80
N SER A 220 11.43 0.06 2.01
CA SER A 220 12.84 -0.28 2.23
C SER A 220 13.72 0.04 1.02
N GLY A 221 13.15 0.02 -0.19
CA GLY A 221 13.85 0.42 -1.41
C GLY A 221 14.05 1.92 -1.55
N MET A 222 13.23 2.74 -0.89
CA MET A 222 13.38 4.20 -0.87
C MET A 222 14.78 4.57 -0.40
N GLY A 223 15.49 5.39 -1.17
CA GLY A 223 16.85 5.81 -0.83
C GLY A 223 17.96 4.83 -1.21
N SER A 224 17.66 3.56 -1.50
CA SER A 224 18.70 2.55 -1.81
C SER A 224 19.53 2.87 -3.06
N GLY A 225 18.95 3.63 -4.00
CA GLY A 225 19.58 4.10 -5.23
C GLY A 225 20.27 5.45 -5.14
N LEU A 226 20.17 6.12 -4.00
CA LEU A 226 20.80 7.41 -3.76
C LEU A 226 22.28 7.20 -3.39
N PRO A 227 23.16 8.17 -3.67
CA PRO A 227 24.57 8.06 -3.30
C PRO A 227 24.70 7.77 -1.80
N GLU A 228 25.52 6.79 -1.44
CA GLU A 228 25.83 6.55 -0.04
C GLU A 228 26.49 7.80 0.54
N LEU A 229 26.00 8.24 1.70
CA LEU A 229 26.66 9.23 2.52
C LEU A 229 28.06 8.67 2.83
N LYS A 230 29.09 9.14 2.12
CA LYS A 230 30.46 8.98 2.61
C LYS A 230 30.55 9.87 3.84
N ALA A 231 30.37 9.26 5.01
CA ALA A 231 30.62 9.89 6.30
C ALA A 231 32.09 10.34 6.41
#